data_AF-A0A7L0Q7R9-F1
#
_entry.id   AF-A0A7L0Q7R9-F1
#
_cell.length_a   1.000
_cell.length_b   1.000
_cell.length_c   1.000
_cell.angle_alpha   90.00
_cell.angle_beta   90.00
_cell.angle_gamma   90.00
#
_symmetry.space_group_name_H-M   'P 1'
#
loop_
_entity.id
_entity.type
_entity.pdbx_description
1 polymer ?
#
loop_
_entity_poly.entity_id
_entity_poly.type
_entity_poly.pdbx_seq_one_letter_code
_entity_poly.pdbx_strand_id
1 'polypeptide(L)'
;QVVLVSGHLDSWDVGQGAMDDGGGAFISWEALSLIKDLGLRPKRTLRLVLWTGEEQGGVGAKQYYQLHKENISNFDIVMESDEGTFQPSGLGFSGSAEARDIVKEIMSLLQPINVTDVFEPADGTDIAYWMRDGVPGASLHNDINKYFWFHHSQGDTMTVQDPNQMNLCAAVWTVVSYVIADMEDMLPR
;
A
#
# COMPACT_ATOMS: atom_id res chain seq x y z
N GLN A 1 -0.33 -15.01 10.91
CA GLN A 1 -1.15 -13.94 10.34
C GLN A 1 -0.22 -12.91 9.71
N VAL A 2 -0.63 -12.31 8.59
CA VAL A 2 0.20 -11.46 7.73
C VAL A 2 -0.51 -10.16 7.43
N VAL A 3 0.19 -9.05 7.64
CA VAL A 3 -0.14 -7.74 7.04
C VAL A 3 0.81 -7.59 5.85
N LEU A 4 0.27 -7.62 4.64
CA LEU A 4 1.05 -7.47 3.41
C LEU A 4 1.11 -6.00 3.02
N VAL A 5 2.31 -5.49 2.77
CA VAL A 5 2.59 -4.11 2.39
C VAL A 5 3.36 -4.14 1.08
N SER A 6 2.91 -3.44 0.05
CA SER A 6 3.46 -3.61 -1.29
C SER A 6 3.36 -2.41 -2.24
N GLY A 7 4.12 -2.54 -3.32
CA GLY A 7 4.09 -1.81 -4.59
C GLY A 7 4.81 -2.71 -5.63
N HIS A 8 4.84 -2.33 -6.91
CA HIS A 8 5.56 -3.11 -7.92
C HIS A 8 6.96 -2.58 -8.20
N LEU A 9 7.87 -3.50 -8.56
CA LEU A 9 9.29 -3.19 -8.77
C LEU A 9 9.65 -3.08 -10.26
N ASP A 10 8.85 -3.68 -11.15
CA ASP A 10 9.00 -3.42 -12.56
C ASP A 10 8.45 -2.04 -12.95
N SER A 11 8.72 -1.63 -14.17
CA SER A 11 8.19 -0.41 -14.79
C SER A 11 8.20 -0.61 -16.30
N TRP A 12 7.60 0.30 -17.04
CA TRP A 12 7.88 0.40 -18.48
C TRP A 12 9.35 0.73 -18.79
N ASP A 13 9.74 0.44 -20.02
CA ASP A 13 11.08 0.66 -20.58
C ASP A 13 11.34 2.10 -21.04
N VAL A 14 10.44 3.02 -20.68
CA VAL A 14 10.53 4.47 -20.95
C VAL A 14 10.56 5.25 -19.65
N GLY A 15 11.44 6.25 -19.55
CA GLY A 15 11.63 6.97 -18.29
C GLY A 15 12.50 6.19 -17.30
N GLN A 16 12.20 6.33 -16.01
CA GLN A 16 12.94 5.73 -14.89
C GLN A 16 12.04 4.93 -13.93
N GLY A 17 10.71 4.87 -14.16
CA GLY A 17 9.79 4.20 -13.24
C GLY A 17 9.78 4.85 -11.85
N ALA A 18 9.93 6.18 -11.77
CA ALA A 18 10.23 6.84 -10.52
C ALA A 18 8.98 7.01 -9.64
N MET A 19 7.84 7.35 -10.24
CA MET A 19 6.55 7.34 -9.54
C MET A 19 5.76 6.05 -9.77
N ASP A 20 6.09 5.31 -10.83
CA ASP A 20 5.35 4.16 -11.33
C ASP A 20 6.31 2.96 -11.55
N ASP A 21 6.59 2.16 -10.52
CA ASP A 21 6.15 2.30 -9.12
C ASP A 21 7.33 2.38 -8.14
N GLY A 22 8.41 3.07 -8.54
CA GLY A 22 9.54 3.35 -7.64
C GLY A 22 9.10 4.04 -6.34
N GLY A 23 8.07 4.88 -6.39
CA GLY A 23 7.48 5.55 -5.24
C GLY A 23 6.81 4.57 -4.27
N GLY A 24 5.81 3.82 -4.74
CA GLY A 24 5.03 2.89 -3.93
C GLY A 24 5.86 1.74 -3.37
N ALA A 25 6.75 1.17 -4.18
CA ALA A 25 7.72 0.18 -3.75
C ALA A 25 8.60 0.67 -2.58
N PHE A 26 9.13 1.88 -2.66
CA PHE A 26 10.05 2.38 -1.65
C PHE A 26 9.38 2.93 -0.39
N ILE A 27 8.15 3.49 -0.46
CA ILE A 27 7.41 3.80 0.78
C ILE A 27 6.99 2.52 1.52
N SER A 28 6.74 1.42 0.78
CA SER A 28 6.45 0.11 1.35
C SER A 28 7.67 -0.49 2.06
N TRP A 29 8.84 -0.37 1.45
CA TRP A 29 10.10 -0.74 2.09
C TRP A 29 10.42 0.14 3.31
N GLU A 30 10.28 1.46 3.17
CA GLU A 30 10.56 2.43 4.22
C GLU A 30 9.68 2.20 5.45
N ALA A 31 8.40 1.86 5.26
CA ALA A 31 7.50 1.57 6.38
C ALA A 31 8.03 0.46 7.29
N LEU A 32 8.50 -0.65 6.72
CA LEU A 32 9.09 -1.74 7.49
C LEU A 32 10.47 -1.37 8.06
N SER A 33 11.25 -0.56 7.33
CA SER A 33 12.54 -0.04 7.80
C SER A 33 12.37 0.82 9.06
N LEU A 34 11.44 1.78 9.04
CA LEU A 34 11.13 2.65 10.17
C LEU A 34 10.63 1.87 11.39
N ILE A 35 9.72 0.91 11.22
CA ILE A 35 9.22 0.06 12.31
C ILE A 35 10.37 -0.68 12.99
N LYS A 36 11.30 -1.21 12.20
CA LYS A 36 12.49 -1.90 12.69
C LYS A 36 13.44 -0.96 13.43
N ASP A 37 13.71 0.22 12.87
CA ASP A 37 14.62 1.20 13.46
C ASP A 37 14.08 1.77 14.79
N LEU A 38 12.76 1.90 14.92
CA LEU A 38 12.07 2.25 16.16
C LEU A 38 12.07 1.10 17.20
N GLY A 39 12.54 -0.09 16.84
CA GLY A 39 12.56 -1.26 17.71
C GLY A 39 11.17 -1.85 17.99
N LEU A 40 10.18 -1.49 17.20
CA LEU A 40 8.80 -1.96 17.35
C LEU A 40 8.67 -3.39 16.84
N ARG A 41 7.86 -4.20 17.53
CA ARG A 41 7.64 -5.61 17.20
C ARG A 41 6.15 -5.92 17.24
N PRO A 42 5.44 -5.83 16.11
CA PRO A 42 4.02 -6.14 16.08
C PRO A 42 3.77 -7.62 16.33
N LYS A 43 2.54 -7.95 16.76
CA LYS A 43 2.10 -9.34 17.02
C LYS A 43 2.05 -10.19 15.74
N ARG A 44 1.76 -9.57 14.59
CA ARG A 44 1.67 -10.23 13.28
C ARG A 44 2.90 -9.96 12.42
N THR A 45 3.12 -10.83 11.43
CA THR A 45 4.19 -10.62 10.46
C THR A 45 3.81 -9.48 9.51
N LEU A 46 4.63 -8.43 9.49
CA LEU A 46 4.67 -7.48 8.38
C LEU A 46 5.45 -8.11 7.23
N ARG A 47 4.85 -8.19 6.05
CA ARG A 47 5.46 -8.77 4.85
C ARG A 47 5.49 -7.73 3.75
N LEU A 48 6.69 -7.25 3.43
CA LEU A 48 6.93 -6.52 2.20
C LEU A 48 6.86 -7.48 1.02
N VAL A 49 6.09 -7.11 0.00
CA VAL A 49 6.16 -7.74 -1.32
C VAL A 49 6.40 -6.64 -2.35
N LEU A 50 7.40 -6.86 -3.20
CA LEU A 50 7.68 -5.99 -4.33
C LEU A 50 7.36 -6.80 -5.58
N TRP A 51 6.25 -6.46 -6.24
CA TRP A 51 5.72 -7.25 -7.35
C TRP A 51 6.58 -7.12 -8.61
N THR A 52 6.41 -8.05 -9.54
CA THR A 52 7.07 -7.97 -10.84
C THR A 52 6.11 -8.46 -11.92
N GLY A 53 6.18 -7.82 -13.08
CA GLY A 53 5.25 -8.04 -14.17
C GLY A 53 3.85 -7.54 -13.84
N GLU A 54 3.72 -6.52 -12.98
CA GLU A 54 2.48 -5.77 -12.79
C GLU A 54 2.06 -5.18 -14.14
N GLU A 55 3.01 -4.54 -14.81
CA GLU A 55 2.79 -3.73 -16.02
C GLU A 55 2.35 -4.56 -17.23
N GLN A 56 2.61 -5.88 -17.17
CA GLN A 56 2.16 -6.86 -18.17
C GLN A 56 0.86 -7.57 -17.76
N GLY A 57 0.18 -7.10 -16.71
CA GLY A 57 -1.11 -7.57 -16.22
C GLY A 57 -1.04 -8.40 -14.93
N GLY A 58 -0.23 -7.98 -13.95
CA GLY A 58 -0.19 -8.59 -12.60
C GLY A 58 0.35 -10.02 -12.57
N VAL A 59 1.38 -10.32 -13.36
CA VAL A 59 1.91 -11.69 -13.53
C VAL A 59 2.45 -12.24 -12.21
N GLY A 60 3.32 -11.48 -11.55
CA GLY A 60 3.92 -11.87 -10.27
C GLY A 60 2.88 -12.02 -9.17
N ALA A 61 1.96 -11.06 -9.05
CA ALA A 61 0.89 -11.11 -8.06
C ALA A 61 -0.07 -12.28 -8.27
N LYS A 62 -0.47 -12.54 -9.53
CA LYS A 62 -1.28 -13.72 -9.86
C LYS A 62 -0.59 -15.00 -9.42
N GLN A 63 0.71 -15.15 -9.72
CA GLN A 63 1.47 -16.33 -9.30
C GLN A 63 1.53 -16.43 -7.76
N TYR A 64 1.85 -15.34 -7.08
CA TYR A 64 1.94 -15.31 -5.62
C TYR A 64 0.61 -15.64 -4.96
N TYR A 65 -0.50 -15.09 -5.45
CA TYR A 65 -1.84 -15.44 -4.98
C TYR A 65 -2.15 -16.93 -5.20
N GLN A 66 -1.85 -17.52 -6.37
CA GLN A 66 -2.08 -18.96 -6.58
C GLN A 66 -1.32 -19.85 -5.59
N LEU A 67 -0.10 -19.45 -5.21
CA LEU A 67 0.73 -20.19 -4.26
C LEU A 67 0.25 -20.06 -2.81
N HIS A 68 -0.47 -18.99 -2.46
CA HIS A 68 -0.80 -18.66 -1.07
C HIS A 68 -2.30 -18.66 -0.75
N LYS A 69 -3.20 -18.71 -1.75
CA LYS A 69 -4.66 -18.65 -1.55
C LYS A 69 -5.22 -19.76 -0.65
N GLU A 70 -4.56 -20.91 -0.55
CA GLU A 70 -4.98 -21.97 0.40
C GLU A 70 -4.91 -21.49 1.86
N ASN A 71 -4.03 -20.52 2.14
CA ASN A 71 -3.83 -19.90 3.44
C ASN A 71 -4.43 -18.48 3.51
N ILE A 72 -5.44 -18.16 2.69
CA ILE A 72 -6.01 -16.82 2.59
C ILE A 72 -6.57 -16.30 3.92
N SER A 73 -7.03 -17.18 4.81
CA SER A 73 -7.49 -16.83 6.17
C SER A 73 -6.37 -16.29 7.06
N ASN A 74 -5.10 -16.49 6.69
CA ASN A 74 -3.96 -15.96 7.45
C ASN A 74 -3.59 -14.52 7.07
N PHE A 75 -4.16 -13.94 6.01
CA PHE A 75 -3.91 -12.55 5.61
C PHE A 75 -4.92 -11.63 6.29
N ASP A 76 -4.42 -10.65 7.04
CA ASP A 76 -5.23 -9.67 7.78
C ASP A 76 -5.71 -8.56 6.86
N ILE A 77 -4.75 -7.96 6.16
CA ILE A 77 -4.96 -6.96 5.12
C ILE A 77 -3.85 -7.09 4.07
N VAL A 78 -4.17 -6.69 2.85
CA VAL A 78 -3.20 -6.48 1.76
C VAL A 78 -3.19 -4.99 1.38
N MET A 79 -2.01 -4.39 1.27
CA MET A 79 -1.86 -2.96 1.03
C MET A 79 -0.98 -2.70 -0.19
N GLU A 80 -1.42 -1.79 -1.07
CA GLU A 80 -0.71 -1.44 -2.31
C GLU A 80 -0.70 0.08 -2.56
N SER A 81 0.47 0.62 -2.85
CA SER A 81 0.61 1.97 -3.38
C SER A 81 1.12 1.84 -4.80
N ASP A 82 0.34 2.32 -5.77
CA ASP A 82 0.56 2.04 -7.20
C ASP A 82 0.09 3.20 -8.11
N GLU A 83 -0.18 4.37 -7.52
CA GLU A 83 -0.62 5.55 -8.26
C GLU A 83 0.22 6.76 -7.84
N GLY A 84 1.54 6.57 -7.90
CA GLY A 84 2.50 7.56 -7.45
C GLY A 84 2.55 7.76 -5.93
N THR A 85 3.33 8.74 -5.51
CA THR A 85 3.54 9.12 -4.11
C THR A 85 3.45 10.62 -3.92
N PHE A 86 2.36 11.20 -4.42
CA PHE A 86 2.05 12.62 -4.30
C PHE A 86 1.50 12.96 -2.90
N GLN A 87 1.10 14.22 -2.70
CA GLN A 87 0.45 14.66 -1.46
C GLN A 87 -0.68 13.71 -1.05
N PRO A 88 -0.55 12.96 0.06
CA PRO A 88 -1.58 12.04 0.48
C PRO A 88 -2.77 12.80 1.05
N SER A 89 -3.97 12.27 0.79
CA SER A 89 -5.24 12.77 1.34
C SER A 89 -5.96 11.73 2.20
N GLY A 90 -5.58 10.46 2.14
CA GLY A 90 -6.14 9.43 3.01
C GLY A 90 -5.74 8.02 2.60
N LEU A 91 -6.62 7.07 2.92
CA LEU A 91 -6.48 5.66 2.59
C LEU A 91 -7.72 5.17 1.84
N GLY A 92 -7.55 4.58 0.67
CA GLY A 92 -8.60 3.78 0.04
C GLY A 92 -8.74 2.46 0.81
N PHE A 93 -9.96 2.03 1.11
CA PHE A 93 -10.20 0.80 1.88
C PHE A 93 -11.37 -0.02 1.32
N SER A 94 -11.13 -1.33 1.17
CA SER A 94 -12.11 -2.34 0.78
C SER A 94 -12.20 -3.41 1.86
N GLY A 95 -13.40 -3.65 2.42
CA GLY A 95 -13.62 -4.60 3.51
C GLY A 95 -15.02 -4.46 4.12
N SER A 96 -15.27 -5.18 5.22
CA SER A 96 -16.53 -5.06 5.97
C SER A 96 -16.72 -3.64 6.54
N ALA A 97 -17.97 -3.28 6.87
CA ALA A 97 -18.27 -2.00 7.50
C ALA A 97 -17.60 -1.88 8.88
N GLU A 98 -17.58 -2.98 9.62
CA GLU A 98 -16.93 -3.10 10.92
C GLU A 98 -15.41 -2.90 10.80
N ALA A 99 -14.77 -3.48 9.78
CA ALA A 99 -13.34 -3.27 9.55
C ALA A 99 -13.05 -1.83 9.15
N ARG A 100 -13.93 -1.19 8.39
CA ARG A 100 -13.79 0.20 7.99
C ARG A 100 -13.85 1.15 9.18
N ASP A 101 -14.72 0.90 10.15
CA ASP A 101 -14.80 1.73 11.34
C ASP A 101 -13.51 1.63 12.18
N ILE A 102 -12.93 0.43 12.28
CA ILE A 102 -11.59 0.23 12.87
C ILE A 102 -10.53 1.03 12.09
N VAL A 103 -10.51 0.94 10.76
CA VAL A 103 -9.54 1.66 9.92
C VAL A 103 -9.67 3.18 10.08
N LYS A 104 -10.88 3.73 10.23
CA LYS A 104 -11.09 5.14 10.54
C LYS A 104 -10.49 5.54 11.89
N GLU A 105 -10.62 4.70 12.91
CA GLU A 105 -9.98 4.94 14.20
C GLU A 105 -8.45 4.96 14.07
N ILE A 106 -7.88 4.03 13.29
CA ILE A 106 -6.43 4.01 13.00
C ILE A 106 -6.00 5.28 12.26
N MET A 107 -6.74 5.67 11.22
CA MET A 107 -6.45 6.87 10.44
C MET A 107 -6.54 8.17 11.27
N SER A 108 -7.32 8.19 12.36
CA SER A 108 -7.36 9.35 13.27
C SER A 108 -6.01 9.64 13.95
N LEU A 109 -5.12 8.64 14.06
CA LEU A 109 -3.76 8.82 14.58
C LEU A 109 -2.90 9.72 13.69
N LEU A 110 -3.26 9.87 12.41
CA LEU A 110 -2.56 10.68 11.42
C LEU A 110 -3.04 12.15 11.41
N GLN A 111 -3.84 12.55 12.40
CA GLN A 111 -4.25 13.95 12.57
C GLN A 111 -3.09 14.96 12.61
N PRO A 112 -1.89 14.67 13.19
CA PRO A 112 -0.76 15.59 13.16
C PRO A 112 -0.26 15.95 11.76
N ILE A 113 -0.54 15.12 10.74
CA ILE A 113 -0.22 15.39 9.33
C ILE A 113 -1.46 15.72 8.50
N ASN A 114 -2.65 15.79 9.12
CA ASN A 114 -3.93 16.11 8.49
C ASN A 114 -4.30 15.14 7.34
N VAL A 115 -4.07 13.84 7.54
CA VAL A 115 -4.40 12.77 6.58
C VAL A 115 -5.23 11.70 7.29
N THR A 116 -6.51 11.99 7.54
CA THR A 116 -7.38 11.14 8.38
C THR A 116 -8.53 10.47 7.62
N ASP A 117 -8.72 10.81 6.36
CA ASP A 117 -9.88 10.34 5.60
C ASP A 117 -9.71 8.89 5.11
N VAL A 118 -10.82 8.17 5.07
CA VAL A 118 -10.92 6.81 4.52
C VAL A 118 -11.90 6.84 3.36
N PHE A 119 -11.44 6.41 2.19
CA PHE A 119 -12.18 6.37 0.94
C PHE A 119 -12.57 4.93 0.58
N GLU A 120 -13.56 4.77 -0.28
CA GLU A 120 -13.98 3.47 -0.82
C GLU A 120 -14.13 3.59 -2.35
N PRO A 121 -13.65 2.60 -3.13
CA PRO A 121 -12.93 1.40 -2.70
C PRO A 121 -11.42 1.64 -2.48
N ALA A 122 -10.72 0.62 -1.96
CA ALA A 122 -9.28 0.48 -2.23
C ALA A 122 -9.05 0.06 -3.69
N ASP A 123 -7.89 0.41 -4.23
CA ASP A 123 -7.43 0.01 -5.56
C ASP A 123 -6.09 -0.75 -5.50
N GLY A 124 -5.64 -1.31 -6.61
CA GLY A 124 -4.34 -1.98 -6.73
C GLY A 124 -4.42 -3.28 -7.53
N THR A 125 -3.66 -3.33 -8.63
CA THR A 125 -3.66 -4.47 -9.56
C THR A 125 -3.23 -5.77 -8.89
N ASP A 126 -2.18 -5.71 -8.07
CA ASP A 126 -1.54 -6.88 -7.52
C ASP A 126 -2.25 -7.40 -6.25
N ILE A 127 -3.02 -6.54 -5.58
CA ILE A 127 -3.87 -6.94 -4.44
C ILE A 127 -5.30 -7.33 -4.83
N ALA A 128 -5.72 -7.10 -6.08
CA ALA A 128 -7.10 -7.33 -6.53
C ALA A 128 -7.62 -8.77 -6.31
N TYR A 129 -6.80 -9.80 -6.55
CA TYR A 129 -7.21 -11.20 -6.35
C TYR A 129 -7.54 -11.52 -4.89
N TRP A 130 -6.85 -10.88 -3.95
CA TRP A 130 -7.05 -11.05 -2.52
C TRP A 130 -8.34 -10.37 -2.06
N MET A 131 -8.57 -9.13 -2.52
CA MET A 131 -9.80 -8.38 -2.23
C MET A 131 -11.03 -9.10 -2.75
N ARG A 132 -10.98 -9.62 -3.99
CA ARG A 132 -12.07 -10.40 -4.59
C ARG A 132 -12.45 -11.62 -3.74
N ASP A 133 -11.47 -12.22 -3.08
CA ASP A 133 -11.66 -13.42 -2.26
C ASP A 133 -11.84 -13.10 -0.75
N GLY A 134 -12.15 -11.84 -0.42
CA GLY A 134 -12.61 -11.41 0.89
C GLY A 134 -11.53 -11.06 1.90
N VAL A 135 -10.28 -10.85 1.46
CA VAL A 135 -9.25 -10.22 2.31
C VAL A 135 -9.44 -8.70 2.24
N PRO A 136 -9.48 -7.98 3.37
CA PRO A 136 -9.46 -6.53 3.36
C PRO A 136 -8.27 -5.98 2.55
N GLY A 137 -8.51 -4.92 1.78
CA GLY A 137 -7.51 -4.26 0.96
C GLY A 137 -7.40 -2.77 1.30
N ALA A 138 -6.21 -2.21 1.17
CA ALA A 138 -6.00 -0.77 1.28
C ALA A 138 -5.05 -0.23 0.21
N SER A 139 -5.32 0.99 -0.23
CA SER A 139 -4.46 1.73 -1.15
C SER A 139 -4.14 3.13 -0.65
N LEU A 140 -2.98 3.66 -1.05
CA LEU A 140 -2.64 5.04 -0.77
C LEU A 140 -3.58 5.95 -1.58
N HIS A 141 -4.34 6.82 -0.91
CA HIS A 141 -5.12 7.84 -1.61
C HIS A 141 -4.35 9.15 -1.61
N ASN A 142 -3.95 9.61 -2.80
CA ASN A 142 -3.11 10.80 -2.99
C ASN A 142 -3.61 11.70 -4.14
N ASP A 143 -2.97 12.85 -4.35
CA ASP A 143 -3.28 13.77 -5.45
C ASP A 143 -2.77 13.28 -6.82
N ILE A 144 -3.58 12.46 -7.49
CA ILE A 144 -3.28 11.87 -8.80
C ILE A 144 -3.46 12.83 -10.00
N ASN A 145 -3.74 14.12 -9.80
CA ASN A 145 -4.05 15.06 -10.90
C ASN A 145 -2.94 15.16 -11.97
N LYS A 146 -1.69 14.90 -11.57
CA LYS A 146 -0.51 14.94 -12.45
C LYS A 146 0.02 13.56 -12.81
N TYR A 147 -0.54 12.48 -12.26
CA TYR A 147 -0.05 11.13 -12.49
C TYR A 147 0.04 10.83 -13.99
N PHE A 148 -1.08 10.98 -14.71
CA PHE A 148 -1.13 10.72 -16.15
C PHE A 148 -0.38 11.72 -17.03
N TRP A 149 0.31 12.72 -16.46
CA TRP A 149 1.21 13.59 -17.24
C TRP A 149 2.56 12.93 -17.49
N PHE A 150 2.98 12.03 -16.59
CA PHE A 150 4.29 11.38 -16.64
C PHE A 150 4.20 9.86 -16.83
N HIS A 151 3.06 9.25 -16.45
CA HIS A 151 2.81 7.81 -16.50
C HIS A 151 3.16 7.21 -17.87
N HIS A 152 3.92 6.11 -17.86
CA HIS A 152 4.41 5.41 -19.05
C HIS A 152 5.09 6.34 -20.07
N SER A 153 5.88 7.32 -19.60
CA SER A 153 6.55 8.29 -20.48
C SER A 153 7.98 8.58 -20.03
N GLN A 154 8.75 9.22 -20.92
CA GLN A 154 10.11 9.74 -20.61
C GLN A 154 10.12 10.79 -19.48
N GLY A 155 8.96 11.32 -19.10
CA GLY A 155 8.81 12.27 -18.02
C GLY A 155 8.80 11.64 -16.64
N ASP A 156 8.51 10.34 -16.53
CA ASP A 156 8.58 9.63 -15.26
C ASP A 156 10.05 9.45 -14.85
N THR A 157 10.51 10.36 -14.02
CA THR A 157 11.89 10.47 -13.57
C THR A 157 11.90 10.96 -12.13
N MET A 158 13.05 10.85 -11.46
CA MET A 158 13.18 11.32 -10.06
C MET A 158 12.78 12.78 -9.84
N THR A 159 12.70 13.61 -10.88
CA THR A 159 12.23 15.00 -10.74
C THR A 159 10.74 15.14 -10.46
N VAL A 160 9.96 14.07 -10.68
CA VAL A 160 8.52 14.02 -10.35
C VAL A 160 8.31 13.84 -8.84
N GLN A 161 9.28 13.22 -8.16
CA GLN A 161 9.19 12.91 -6.73
C GLN A 161 9.47 14.13 -5.86
N ASP A 162 8.65 14.33 -4.83
CA ASP A 162 8.86 15.30 -3.77
C ASP A 162 9.18 14.57 -2.46
N PRO A 163 10.35 14.81 -1.84
CA PRO A 163 10.76 14.07 -0.65
C PRO A 163 9.85 14.33 0.57
N ASN A 164 9.20 15.49 0.67
CA ASN A 164 8.28 15.74 1.77
C ASN A 164 6.98 14.95 1.59
N GLN A 165 6.46 14.88 0.35
CA GLN A 165 5.28 14.07 0.04
C GLN A 165 5.55 12.59 0.27
N MET A 166 6.69 12.07 -0.20
CA MET A 166 7.10 10.69 0.06
C MET A 166 7.19 10.39 1.56
N ASN A 167 7.72 11.31 2.38
CA ASN A 167 7.74 11.15 3.84
C ASN A 167 6.34 11.08 4.45
N LEU A 168 5.39 11.88 3.95
CA LEU A 168 4.00 11.82 4.40
C LEU A 168 3.34 10.50 4.01
N CYS A 169 3.54 10.03 2.77
CA CYS A 169 3.05 8.73 2.32
C CYS A 169 3.62 7.59 3.18
N ALA A 170 4.93 7.57 3.41
CA ALA A 170 5.59 6.60 4.27
C ALA A 170 5.05 6.64 5.71
N ALA A 171 4.74 7.83 6.26
CA ALA A 171 4.13 7.95 7.58
C ALA A 171 2.74 7.30 7.65
N VAL A 172 1.87 7.55 6.67
CA VAL A 172 0.55 6.89 6.56
C VAL A 172 0.74 5.38 6.50
N TRP A 173 1.61 4.91 5.60
CA TRP A 173 1.87 3.49 5.34
C TRP A 173 2.41 2.77 6.59
N THR A 174 3.33 3.42 7.30
CA THR A 174 3.94 2.92 8.54
C THR A 174 2.91 2.78 9.64
N VAL A 175 2.14 3.84 9.90
CA VAL A 175 1.16 3.85 11.01
C VAL A 175 0.08 2.81 10.78
N VAL A 176 -0.52 2.79 9.58
CA VAL A 176 -1.62 1.87 9.27
C VAL A 176 -1.15 0.41 9.34
N SER A 177 -0.05 0.08 8.66
CA SER A 177 0.46 -1.29 8.64
C SER A 177 0.90 -1.77 10.03
N TYR A 178 1.59 -0.94 10.80
CA TYR A 178 2.02 -1.28 12.16
C TYR A 178 0.84 -1.52 13.09
N VAL A 179 -0.12 -0.59 13.14
CA VAL A 179 -1.24 -0.67 14.10
C VAL A 179 -2.08 -1.91 13.80
N ILE A 180 -2.42 -2.19 12.55
CA ILE A 180 -3.15 -3.42 12.17
C ILE A 180 -2.35 -4.66 12.57
N ALA A 181 -1.03 -4.66 12.34
CA ALA A 181 -0.19 -5.79 12.69
C ALA A 181 -0.05 -6.01 14.22
N ASP A 182 -0.27 -4.98 15.04
CA ASP A 182 -0.13 -5.03 16.51
C ASP A 182 -1.47 -5.22 17.26
N MET A 183 -2.61 -5.06 16.57
CA MET A 183 -3.93 -5.33 17.13
C MET A 183 -4.08 -6.77 17.66
N GLU A 184 -4.90 -6.96 18.69
CA GLU A 184 -5.16 -8.30 19.24
C GLU A 184 -5.85 -9.22 18.22
N ASP A 185 -6.90 -8.72 17.59
CA ASP A 185 -7.68 -9.44 16.59
C ASP A 185 -7.35 -8.94 15.16
N MET A 186 -7.60 -9.81 14.18
CA MET A 186 -7.56 -9.41 12.77
C MET A 186 -8.77 -8.53 12.45
N LEU A 187 -8.70 -7.79 11.35
CA LEU A 187 -9.85 -7.08 10.82
C LEU A 187 -11.00 -8.06 10.54
N PRO A 188 -12.25 -7.70 10.90
CA PRO A 188 -13.42 -8.53 10.63
C PRO A 188 -13.69 -8.61 9.11
N ARG A 189 -14.12 -9.79 8.66
CA ARG A 189 -14.44 -10.07 7.25
C ARG A 189 -15.95 -10.15 7.03
#